data_AF-A0AAQ0KGU0-F1
#
_entry.id   AF-A0AAQ0KGU0-F1
#
_cell.length_a   1.000
_cell.length_b   1.000
_cell.length_c   1.000
_cell.angle_alpha   90.00
_cell.angle_beta   90.00
_cell.angle_gamma   90.00
#
_symmetry.space_group_name_H-M   'P 1'
#
loop_
_entity.id
_entity.type
_entity.pdbx_description
1 polymer ?
#
loop_
_entity_poly.entity_id
_entity_poly.type
_entity_poly.pdbx_seq_one_letter_code
_entity_poly.pdbx_strand_id
1 'polypeptide(L)' 'MGRQGSRPLRRSGEPDSDVFAHCSVLSGHGFLALRPGQPVRFEVEPHPPGQDGYFFRALRVTAV' A
#
# COMPACT_ATOMS: atom_id res chain seq x y z
N MET A 1 -0.93 -14.01 -37.15
CA MET A 1 -2.20 -13.81 -36.43
C MET A 1 -1.88 -13.59 -34.96
N GLY A 2 -1.67 -12.32 -34.57
CA GLY A 2 -1.22 -11.94 -33.24
C GLY A 2 -2.40 -11.81 -32.28
N ARG A 3 -2.34 -12.51 -31.15
CA ARG A 3 -3.12 -12.16 -29.96
C ARG A 3 -2.12 -12.01 -28.82
N GLN A 4 -1.49 -10.83 -28.79
CA GLN A 4 -0.87 -10.33 -27.58
C GLN A 4 -2.01 -10.07 -26.60
N GLY A 5 -2.32 -11.06 -25.77
CA GLY A 5 -3.24 -10.89 -24.64
C GLY A 5 -2.69 -9.77 -23.76
N SER A 6 -3.47 -8.72 -23.64
CA SER A 6 -3.17 -7.49 -22.92
C SER A 6 -2.69 -7.82 -21.50
N ARG A 7 -1.39 -7.68 -21.25
CA ARG A 7 -0.80 -7.78 -19.91
C ARG A 7 -1.30 -6.59 -19.09
N PRO A 8 -1.99 -6.77 -17.94
CA PRO A 8 -2.15 -5.67 -17.01
C PRO A 8 -0.79 -5.41 -16.34
N LEU A 9 0.02 -4.58 -16.97
CA LEU A 9 1.17 -3.95 -16.33
C LEU A 9 0.67 -2.62 -15.75
N ARG A 10 0.36 -2.59 -14.45
CA ARG A 10 0.18 -1.33 -13.72
C ARG A 10 0.98 -1.33 -12.43
N ARG A 11 2.05 -0.55 -12.45
CA ARG A 11 2.60 0.12 -11.27
C ARG A 11 2.92 1.54 -11.71
N SER A 12 2.29 2.54 -11.10
CA SER A 12 2.84 3.88 -10.95
C SER A 12 2.09 4.63 -9.85
N GLY A 13 2.81 4.89 -8.76
CA GLY A 13 2.45 5.83 -7.71
C GLY A 13 1.49 5.32 -6.65
N GLU A 14 0.26 4.97 -7.05
CA GLU A 14 -0.85 4.85 -6.11
C GLU A 14 -1.66 3.57 -6.30
N PRO A 15 -2.16 2.99 -5.20
CA PRO A 15 -3.07 1.85 -5.23
C PRO A 15 -4.43 2.29 -5.82
N ASP A 16 -5.08 1.40 -6.58
CA ASP A 16 -6.40 1.65 -7.19
C ASP A 16 -7.55 1.64 -6.16
N SER A 17 -7.22 1.44 -4.87
CA SER A 17 -8.14 1.37 -3.75
C SER A 17 -7.43 1.76 -2.46
N ASP A 18 -8.19 2.05 -1.42
CA ASP A 18 -7.64 2.31 -0.10
C ASP A 18 -6.75 1.13 0.39
N VAL A 19 -5.71 1.49 1.13
CA VAL A 19 -4.72 0.55 1.66
C VAL A 19 -4.80 0.55 3.18
N PHE A 20 -4.96 -0.62 3.75
CA PHE A 20 -4.93 -0.80 5.19
C PHE A 20 -3.50 -0.68 5.72
N ALA A 21 -3.26 0.18 6.71
CA ALA A 21 -1.99 0.30 7.41
C ALA A 21 -2.16 0.00 8.91
N HIS A 22 -1.54 -1.08 9.39
CA HIS A 22 -1.50 -1.39 10.82
C HIS A 22 -0.43 -0.56 11.53
N CYS A 23 -0.64 -0.18 12.80
CA CYS A 23 0.34 0.65 13.53
C CYS A 23 1.72 -0.01 13.65
N SER A 24 1.78 -1.35 13.71
CA SER A 24 3.05 -2.09 13.76
C SER A 24 3.90 -1.99 12.48
N VAL A 25 3.36 -1.53 11.36
CA VAL A 25 4.14 -1.35 10.13
C VAL A 25 4.73 0.05 9.99
N LEU A 26 4.41 0.96 10.91
CA LEU A 26 4.97 2.31 10.96
C LEU A 26 6.42 2.26 11.42
N SER A 27 7.30 2.93 10.67
CA SER A 27 8.69 3.13 11.01
C SER A 27 8.88 4.48 11.69
N GLY A 28 9.41 4.48 12.91
CA GLY A 28 9.65 5.70 13.69
C GLY A 28 10.13 5.39 15.10
N HIS A 29 10.48 6.44 15.85
CA HIS A 29 10.83 6.35 17.27
C HIS A 29 9.70 6.92 18.13
N GLY A 30 9.38 6.27 19.25
CA GLY A 30 8.33 6.72 20.17
C GLY A 30 6.93 6.27 19.73
N PHE A 31 5.95 7.17 19.84
CA PHE A 31 4.55 6.86 19.53
C PHE A 31 4.32 6.83 18.00
N LEU A 32 3.92 5.67 17.49
CA LEU A 32 3.72 5.44 16.05
C LEU A 32 2.30 5.82 15.64
N ALA A 33 2.13 7.05 15.14
CA ALA A 33 0.86 7.53 14.59
C ALA A 33 1.07 8.43 13.38
N LEU A 34 0.10 8.39 12.47
CA LEU A 34 -0.01 9.30 11.32
C LEU A 34 -1.09 10.33 11.59
N ARG A 35 -0.91 11.55 11.05
CA ARG A 35 -1.95 12.59 11.07
C ARG A 35 -2.72 12.57 9.75
N PRO A 36 -4.03 12.88 9.75
CA PRO A 36 -4.78 13.04 8.51
C PRO A 36 -4.10 14.07 7.59
N GLY A 37 -3.95 13.73 6.30
CA GLY A 37 -3.26 14.56 5.31
C GLY A 37 -1.72 14.54 5.39
N GLN A 38 -1.13 13.77 6.31
CA GLN A 38 0.31 13.59 6.36
C GLN A 38 0.78 12.72 5.19
N PRO A 39 1.75 13.20 4.39
CA PRO A 39 2.30 12.41 3.30
C PRO A 39 3.12 11.25 3.86
N VAL A 40 3.01 10.08 3.22
CA VAL A 40 3.71 8.86 3.63
C VAL A 40 4.24 8.10 2.42
N ARG A 41 5.27 7.30 2.67
CA ARG A 41 5.79 6.31 1.73
C ARG A 41 5.60 4.93 2.32
N PHE A 42 5.13 3.99 1.51
CA PHE A 42 4.90 2.60 1.93
C PHE A 42 5.11 1.63 0.77
N GLU A 43 5.30 0.37 1.11
CA GLU A 43 5.28 -0.76 0.18
C GLU A 43 3.90 -1.44 0.25
N VAL A 44 3.39 -2.00 -0.86
CA VAL A 44 2.14 -2.77 -0.84
C VAL A 44 2.48 -4.26 -0.77
N GLU A 45 1.86 -4.96 0.18
CA GLU A 45 1.99 -6.42 0.31
C GLU A 45 1.54 -7.11 -0.98
N PRO A 46 2.36 -8.00 -1.58
CA PRO A 46 1.97 -8.74 -2.76
C PRO A 46 0.81 -9.69 -2.43
N HIS A 47 -0.20 -9.72 -3.32
CA HIS A 47 -1.43 -10.50 -3.14
C HIS A 47 -1.19 -12.01 -2.93
N PRO A 48 -1.99 -12.70 -2.08
CA PRO A 48 -3.02 -12.22 -1.15
C PRO A 48 -2.50 -12.08 0.31
N PRO A 49 -3.19 -11.43 1.29
CA PRO A 49 -4.62 -11.09 1.32
C PRO A 49 -4.95 -9.65 1.77
N GLY A 50 -6.03 -9.10 1.21
CA GLY A 50 -6.71 -7.98 1.82
C GLY A 50 -7.18 -8.30 3.25
N GLN A 51 -7.01 -7.37 4.20
CA GLN A 51 -7.42 -7.52 5.60
C GLN A 51 -8.49 -6.48 5.92
N ASP A 52 -9.49 -6.85 6.74
CA ASP A 52 -10.52 -5.94 7.25
C ASP A 52 -11.36 -5.25 6.16
N GLY A 53 -11.57 -5.91 5.02
CA GLY A 53 -12.33 -5.36 3.89
C GLY A 53 -11.54 -4.51 2.90
N TYR A 54 -10.24 -4.29 3.14
CA TYR A 54 -9.35 -3.60 2.20
C TYR A 54 -8.71 -4.58 1.23
N PHE A 55 -8.52 -4.19 -0.03
CA PHE A 55 -7.87 -5.02 -1.06
C PHE A 55 -6.35 -5.11 -0.89
N PHE A 56 -5.75 -4.10 -0.27
CA PHE A 56 -4.32 -3.93 -0.16
C PHE A 56 -3.91 -3.62 1.28
N ARG A 57 -2.72 -4.09 1.66
CA ARG A 57 -2.11 -3.80 2.96
C ARG A 57 -0.76 -3.13 2.77
N ALA A 58 -0.50 -2.10 3.55
CA ALA A 58 0.75 -1.37 3.57
C ALA A 58 1.78 -2.09 4.44
N LEU A 59 3.02 -2.08 3.97
CA LEU A 59 4.21 -2.54 4.65
C LEU A 59 5.20 -1.39 4.74
N ARG A 60 6.00 -1.38 5.82
CA ARG A 60 7.10 -0.41 6.03
C ARG A 60 6.68 1.03 5.75
N VAL A 61 5.66 1.50 6.45
CA VAL A 61 5.13 2.85 6.30
C VAL A 61 6.07 3.85 6.98
N THR A 62 6.50 4.87 6.26
CA THR A 62 7.37 5.94 6.78
C THR A 62 6.80 7.30 6.40
N ALA A 63 6.76 8.23 7.35
CA ALA A 63 6.42 9.63 7.06
C ALA A 63 7.48 10.27 6.16
N VAL A 64 7.07 11.09 5.19
CA VAL A 64 7.97 11.88 4.33
C VAL A 64 7.99 13.35 4.69
#